data_AF-A0A520I373-F1
#
_entry.id   AF-A0A520I373-F1
#
_cell.length_a   1.000
_cell.length_b   1.000
_cell.length_c   1.000
_cell.angle_alpha   90.00
_cell.angle_beta   90.00
_cell.angle_gamma   90.00
#
_symmetry.space_group_name_H-M   'P 1'
#
loop_
_entity.id
_entity.type
_entity.pdbx_description
1 polymer ?
#
loop_
_entity_poly.entity_id
_entity_poly.type
_entity_poly.pdbx_seq_one_letter_code
_entity_poly.pdbx_strand_id
1 'polypeptide(L)' 'MWYFLVRQTDISYEQYQALQRKALLTEVELFNDPYHNWYIFSTGKADYVQFMSELDRDGIVYDLHSDRPSRDDLLAKMR' A
#
# COMPACT_ATOMS: atom_id res chain seq x y z
N MET A 1 -11.48 8.39 -2.39
CA MET A 1 -10.77 7.10 -2.49
C MET A 1 -9.78 7.06 -1.35
N TRP A 2 -9.31 5.90 -0.91
CA TRP A 2 -8.22 5.79 0.05
C TRP A 2 -7.08 5.02 -0.58
N TYR A 3 -5.85 5.44 -0.28
CA TYR A 3 -4.63 4.84 -0.78
C TYR A 3 -3.82 4.32 0.38
N PHE A 4 -3.65 3.00 0.44
CA PHE A 4 -2.81 2.32 1.42
C PHE A 4 -1.49 1.97 0.74
N LEU A 5 -0.41 2.55 1.23
CA LEU A 5 0.93 2.35 0.71
C LEU A 5 1.67 1.39 1.63
N VAL A 6 2.21 0.32 1.08
CA VAL A 6 2.95 -0.70 1.81
C VAL A 6 4.30 -0.91 1.14
N ARG A 7 5.39 -0.92 1.90
CA ARG A 7 6.72 -1.25 1.35
C ARG A 7 6.73 -2.71 0.94
N GLN A 8 7.29 -3.02 -0.22
CA GLN A 8 7.34 -4.40 -0.72
C GLN A 8 8.07 -5.36 0.25
N THR A 9 9.03 -4.85 1.02
CA THR A 9 9.78 -5.64 2.02
C THR A 9 8.99 -6.01 3.26
N ASP A 10 7.89 -5.29 3.53
CA ASP A 10 7.18 -5.35 4.81
C ASP A 10 5.90 -6.19 4.71
N ILE A 11 5.72 -6.90 3.59
CA ILE A 11 4.56 -7.72 3.31
C ILE A 11 4.96 -9.03 2.64
N SER A 12 4.37 -10.13 3.10
CA SER A 12 4.57 -11.43 2.45
C SER A 12 3.80 -11.51 1.13
N TYR A 13 4.19 -12.44 0.27
CA TYR A 13 3.48 -12.69 -0.99
C TYR A 13 2.00 -13.07 -0.76
N GLU A 14 1.71 -13.86 0.27
CA GLU A 14 0.34 -14.28 0.60
C GLU A 14 -0.52 -13.11 1.08
N GLN A 15 0.04 -12.27 1.95
CA GLN A 15 -0.61 -11.05 2.43
C GLN A 15 -0.87 -10.08 1.26
N TYR A 16 0.13 -9.88 0.40
CA TYR A 16 -0.01 -9.05 -0.81
C TYR A 16 -1.16 -9.55 -1.70
N GLN A 17 -1.22 -10.86 -1.99
CA GLN A 17 -2.31 -11.42 -2.80
C GLN A 17 -3.68 -11.25 -2.13
N ALA A 18 -3.76 -11.41 -0.81
CA ALA A 18 -5.02 -11.25 -0.07
C ALA A 18 -5.55 -9.81 -0.20
N LEU A 19 -4.67 -8.82 0.00
CA LEU A 19 -5.01 -7.40 -0.16
C LEU A 19 -5.36 -7.05 -1.61
N GLN A 20 -4.59 -7.57 -2.58
CA GLN A 20 -4.82 -7.32 -4.00
C GLN A 20 -6.23 -7.74 -4.45
N ARG A 21 -6.74 -8.87 -3.94
CA ARG A 21 -8.09 -9.36 -4.27
C ARG A 21 -9.22 -8.49 -3.70
N LYS A 22 -8.92 -7.66 -2.71
CA LYS A 22 -9.88 -6.80 -2.01
C LYS A 22 -9.79 -5.34 -2.41
N ALA A 23 -8.63 -4.90 -2.89
CA ALA A 23 -8.44 -3.56 -3.41
C ALA A 23 -9.21 -3.38 -4.73
N LEU A 24 -9.69 -2.15 -4.99
CA LEU A 24 -10.28 -1.79 -6.27
C LEU A 24 -9.22 -1.71 -7.37
N LEU A 25 -8.03 -1.23 -7.01
CA LEU A 25 -6.87 -1.15 -7.87
C LEU A 25 -5.61 -1.41 -7.03
N THR A 26 -4.70 -2.18 -7.59
CA THR A 26 -3.36 -2.39 -7.01
C THR A 26 -2.32 -1.92 -8.00
N GLU A 27 -1.43 -1.06 -7.55
CA GLU A 27 -0.32 -0.53 -8.33
C GLU A 27 1.01 -0.87 -7.64
N VAL A 28 2.07 -0.91 -8.44
CA VAL A 28 3.43 -1.12 -7.95
C VAL A 28 4.28 0.03 -8.44
N GLU A 29 4.81 0.83 -7.52
CA GLU A 29 5.79 1.86 -7.85
C GLU A 29 7.20 1.27 -7.68
N LEU A 30 7.90 1.16 -8.81
CA LEU A 30 9.23 0.60 -8.87
C LEU A 30 10.30 1.69 -8.69
N PHE A 31 11.21 1.44 -7.77
CA PHE A 31 12.41 2.23 -7.54
C PHE A 31 13.66 1.40 -7.85
N ASN A 32 14.76 2.09 -8.13
CA ASN A 32 16.07 1.46 -8.29
C ASN A 32 16.78 1.42 -6.93
N ASP A 33 17.73 0.50 -6.78
CA ASP A 33 18.62 0.46 -5.63
C ASP A 33 19.23 1.85 -5.33
N PRO A 34 19.28 2.27 -4.05
CA PRO A 34 19.03 1.50 -2.83
C PRO A 34 17.58 1.56 -2.31
N TYR A 35 16.63 2.09 -3.08
CA TYR A 35 15.27 2.36 -2.61
C TYR A 35 14.34 1.16 -2.76
N HIS A 36 13.44 0.97 -1.80
CA HIS A 36 12.45 -0.11 -1.84
C HIS A 36 11.25 0.25 -2.72
N ASN A 37 10.70 -0.75 -3.40
CA ASN A 37 9.45 -0.61 -4.13
C ASN A 37 8.26 -0.46 -3.18
N TRP A 38 7.20 0.15 -3.69
CA TRP A 38 5.96 0.36 -2.95
C TRP A 38 4.79 -0.31 -3.65
N TYR A 39 3.93 -0.95 -2.85
CA TYR A 39 2.60 -1.36 -3.27
C TYR A 39 1.59 -0.30 -2.87
N ILE A 40 0.71 0.07 -3.80
CA ILE A 40 -0.33 1.06 -3.58
C ILE A 40 -1.67 0.39 -3.81
N PHE A 41 -2.45 0.25 -2.75
CA PHE A 41 -3.78 -0.31 -2.78
C PHE A 41 -4.83 0.80 -2.71
N SER A 42 -5.68 0.88 -3.72
CA SER A 42 -6.80 1.82 -3.76
C SER A 42 -8.07 1.16 -3.24
N THR A 43 -8.76 1.81 -2.32
CA THR A 43 -10.03 1.31 -1.76
C THR A 43 -11.13 2.37 -1.78
N GLY A 44 -12.37 1.89 -1.90
CA GLY A 44 -13.56 2.72 -1.81
C GLY A 44 -13.86 3.11 -0.36
N LYS A 45 -14.74 4.10 -0.17
CA LYS A 45 -15.16 4.52 1.18
C LYS A 45 -15.85 3.38 1.96
N ALA A 46 -16.58 2.52 1.27
CA ALA A 46 -17.29 1.39 1.88
C ALA A 46 -16.33 0.32 2.43
N ASP A 47 -15.22 0.07 1.73
CA ASP A 47 -14.29 -1.02 2.05
C ASP A 47 -13.14 -0.56 2.95
N TYR A 48 -12.98 0.75 3.17
CA TYR A 48 -11.93 1.36 3.97
C TYR A 48 -11.72 0.67 5.33
N VAL A 49 -12.79 0.55 6.12
CA VAL A 49 -12.70 0.01 7.50
C VAL A 49 -12.27 -1.45 7.47
N GLN A 50 -12.80 -2.24 6.54
CA GLN A 50 -12.47 -3.65 6.41
C GLN A 50 -11.01 -3.82 5.98
N PHE A 51 -10.55 -3.03 5.01
CA PHE A 51 -9.18 -3.09 4.51
C PHE A 51 -8.16 -2.69 5.57
N MET A 52 -8.44 -1.60 6.30
CA MET A 52 -7.64 -1.14 7.43
C MET A 52 -7.55 -2.22 8.52
N SER A 53 -8.69 -2.80 8.90
CA SER A 53 -8.74 -3.84 9.94
C SER A 53 -7.92 -5.08 9.58
N GLU A 54 -7.83 -5.42 8.30
CA GLU A 54 -7.02 -6.53 7.82
C GLU A 54 -5.52 -6.22 7.88
N LEU A 55 -5.11 -5.04 7.43
CA LEU A 55 -3.73 -4.58 7.58
C LEU A 55 -3.29 -4.59 9.05
N ASP A 56 -4.13 -4.06 9.94
CA ASP A 56 -3.87 -4.01 11.38
C ASP A 56 -3.79 -5.42 11.99
N ARG A 57 -4.75 -6.30 11.64
CA ARG A 57 -4.78 -7.69 12.15
C ARG A 57 -3.54 -8.47 11.72
N ASP A 58 -3.09 -8.26 10.49
CA ASP A 58 -1.96 -8.98 9.91
C ASP A 58 -0.61 -8.32 10.26
N GLY A 59 -0.63 -7.20 11.01
CA GLY A 59 0.55 -6.47 11.47
C GLY A 59 1.32 -5.76 10.35
N ILE A 60 0.65 -5.45 9.24
CA ILE A 60 1.27 -4.86 8.05
C ILE A 60 1.39 -3.35 8.28
N VAL A 61 2.62 -2.82 8.16
CA VAL A 61 2.86 -1.38 8.26
C VAL A 61 2.42 -0.71 6.96
N TYR A 62 1.61 0.35 7.08
CA TYR A 62 1.12 1.09 5.92
C TYR A 62 1.12 2.60 6.17
N ASP A 63 1.22 3.36 5.08
CA ASP A 63 0.86 4.78 5.06
C ASP A 63 -0.52 4.95 4.42
N LEU A 64 -1.35 5.83 5.00
CA LEU A 64 -2.68 6.13 4.48
C LEU A 64 -2.73 7.54 3.88
N HIS A 65 -3.25 7.64 2.66
CA HIS A 65 -3.44 8.92 1.96
C HIS A 65 -4.86 9.04 1.38
N SER A 66 -5.38 10.27 1.37
CA SER A 66 -6.66 10.61 0.71
C SER A 66 -6.54 10.70 -0.81
N ASP A 67 -5.33 10.95 -1.30
CA ASP A 67 -5.00 11.18 -2.71
C ASP A 67 -3.84 10.26 -3.12
N ARG A 68 -3.76 9.93 -4.43
CA ARG A 68 -2.69 9.07 -4.95
C ARG A 68 -1.36 9.81 -4.82
N PRO A 69 -0.40 9.31 -4.02
CA PRO A 69 0.88 9.98 -3.84
C PRO A 69 1.69 9.95 -5.13
N SER A 70 2.47 11.00 -5.36
CA SER A 70 3.39 11.04 -6.48
C SER A 70 4.62 10.17 -6.21
N ARG A 71 5.36 9.86 -7.27
CA ARG A 71 6.66 9.18 -7.16
C ARG A 71 7.64 9.96 -6.28
N ASP A 72 7.62 11.29 -6.34
CA ASP A 72 8.49 12.15 -5.51
C ASP A 72 8.09 12.10 -4.03
N ASP A 73 6.79 12.03 -3.73
CA ASP A 73 6.30 11.88 -2.35
C ASP A 73 6.74 10.54 -1.75
N LEU A 74 6.65 9.47 -2.54
CA LEU A 74 7.12 8.13 -2.16
C LEU A 74 8.64 8.11 -1.96
N LEU A 75 9.39 8.78 -2.83
CA LEU A 75 10.85 8.88 -2.72
C LEU A 75 11.26 9.66 -1.46
N ALA A 76 10.54 10.73 -1.12
CA ALA A 76 10.81 11.53 0.08
C ALA A 76 10.63 10.73 1.39
N LYS A 77 9.81 9.68 1.39
CA LYS A 77 9.61 8.78 2.55
C LYS A 77 10.76 7.80 2.79
N MET A 78 11.73 7.71 1.87
CA MET A 78 12.87 6.79 1.95
C MET A 78 14.22 7.51 2.06
N ARG A 79 14.22 8.85 1.95
CA ARG A 79 15.38 9.71 2.17
C ARG A 79 15.48 10.08 3.65
#